data_AF-A0A924E3D1-F1
#
_entry.id   AF-A0A924E3D1-F1
#
_cell.length_a   1.000
_cell.length_b   1.000
_cell.length_c   1.000
_cell.angle_alpha   90.00
_cell.angle_beta   90.00
_cell.angle_gamma   90.00
#
_symmetry.space_group_name_H-M   'P 1'
#
loop_
_entity.id
_entity.type
_entity.pdbx_description
1 polymer ?
#
loop_
_entity_poly.entity_id
_entity_poly.type
_entity_poly.pdbx_seq_one_letter_code
_entity_poly.pdbx_strand_id
1 'polypeptide(L)'
;MQIRSRHRFGRSAAGYDVQGRARFRPAGNRAITQQPTPSSAGSPAPAAQVPAAIRLRAGIAYGLALLFLAAVYFGLLTLFSHWLSGQTEVSHGWQFVVILLLSSLLLPVKTTLHHGLARLFHRDRATVADMLRRLSPTPARPTVDGLAELPRAVRDALRLRAVAVALPTPEGWRITQASGCADLLGSPLAGPSHAAPFTTDLTGHLARFAAAIPMRLDERTVALLLLGAPRAAVPLTAFDLQVAEMLLLSMSGLIACRQGQARHATTRAELTRLDTHLAGLRQALGAGTFGAAAKHELRSALTLIVGHAELLVDGNYGALEPALSRHIETIHTQAESLVQTLIGPDPAARHVAGR
;
A
#
# COMPACT_ATOMS: atom_id res chain seq x y z
N MET A 1 37.47 -7.63 -55.50
CA MET A 1 37.32 -9.10 -55.50
C MET A 1 38.55 -9.69 -54.80
N GLN A 2 38.38 -10.78 -54.04
CA GLN A 2 39.04 -11.09 -52.77
C GLN A 2 40.58 -11.02 -52.68
N ILE A 3 41.03 -10.33 -51.61
CA ILE A 3 42.36 -10.40 -51.00
C ILE A 3 42.31 -11.48 -49.90
N ARG A 4 43.20 -12.46 -49.92
CA ARG A 4 43.43 -13.39 -48.79
C ARG A 4 44.91 -13.40 -48.43
N SER A 5 45.24 -12.70 -47.36
CA SER A 5 46.55 -12.70 -46.71
C SER A 5 46.67 -13.88 -45.75
N ARG A 6 47.83 -14.54 -45.81
CA ARG A 6 48.38 -15.41 -44.77
C ARG A 6 48.83 -14.54 -43.59
N HIS A 7 48.76 -15.05 -42.35
CA HIS A 7 49.97 -15.34 -41.56
C HIS A 7 49.62 -15.93 -40.19
N ARG A 8 50.28 -17.06 -39.92
CA ARG A 8 50.37 -17.79 -38.65
C ARG A 8 51.69 -17.36 -37.99
N PHE A 9 51.63 -16.86 -36.77
CA PHE A 9 52.73 -16.82 -35.79
C PHE A 9 52.07 -17.18 -34.45
N GLY A 10 52.59 -18.05 -33.59
CA GLY A 10 54.00 -18.34 -33.31
C GLY A 10 54.24 -17.95 -31.85
N ARG A 11 54.36 -18.97 -30.99
CA ARG A 11 54.63 -18.90 -29.54
C ARG A 11 55.77 -17.93 -29.18
N SER A 12 55.69 -17.32 -28.00
CA SER A 12 56.88 -17.15 -27.14
C SER A 12 56.49 -17.16 -25.67
N ALA A 13 57.28 -17.88 -24.89
CA ALA A 13 57.21 -18.07 -23.46
C ALA A 13 58.52 -17.53 -22.84
N ALA A 14 58.40 -16.75 -21.78
CA ALA A 14 59.39 -16.46 -20.74
C ALA A 14 58.65 -15.52 -19.75
N GLY A 15 58.47 -15.77 -18.47
CA GLY A 15 59.34 -16.43 -17.50
C GLY A 15 59.81 -15.35 -16.54
N TYR A 16 59.33 -15.34 -15.29
CA TYR A 16 60.05 -14.82 -14.13
C TYR A 16 59.46 -15.42 -12.84
N ASP A 17 60.36 -16.05 -12.10
CA ASP A 17 60.19 -16.65 -10.78
C ASP A 17 60.79 -15.65 -9.78
N VAL A 18 60.04 -15.21 -8.77
CA VAL A 18 60.58 -14.47 -7.63
C VAL A 18 59.89 -14.94 -6.35
N GLN A 19 60.65 -15.71 -5.59
CA GLN A 19 60.42 -16.04 -4.19
C GLN A 19 60.32 -14.76 -3.34
N GLY A 20 59.21 -14.60 -2.62
CA GLY A 20 59.00 -13.52 -1.66
C GLY A 20 58.36 -14.05 -0.37
N ARG A 21 59.19 -14.64 0.51
CA ARG A 21 58.84 -14.93 1.91
C ARG A 21 58.58 -13.62 2.65
N ALA A 22 57.32 -13.23 2.79
CA ALA A 22 56.91 -12.18 3.73
C ALA A 22 56.48 -12.82 5.06
N ARG A 23 57.28 -12.56 6.10
CA ARG A 23 57.00 -12.90 7.49
C ARG A 23 55.72 -12.19 7.95
N PHE A 24 54.71 -12.96 8.34
CA PHE A 24 53.50 -12.45 8.97
C PHE A 24 53.85 -11.98 10.39
N ARG A 25 53.79 -10.67 10.61
CA ARG A 25 53.98 -10.01 11.92
C ARG A 25 52.57 -9.73 12.47
N PRO A 26 52.19 -10.19 13.66
CA PRO A 26 50.89 -9.84 14.22
C PRO A 26 50.95 -8.41 14.74
N ALA A 27 50.35 -7.47 14.01
CA ALA A 27 49.80 -6.25 14.61
C ALA A 27 48.54 -6.70 15.36
N GLY A 28 48.48 -6.63 16.69
CA GLY A 28 48.53 -5.38 17.41
C GLY A 28 47.10 -5.09 17.84
N ASN A 29 46.82 -5.29 19.14
CA ASN A 29 45.59 -4.98 19.85
C ASN A 29 44.90 -3.74 19.27
N ARG A 30 43.78 -3.94 18.56
CA ARG A 30 42.79 -2.88 18.36
C ARG A 30 41.76 -3.01 19.47
N ALA A 31 41.67 -1.93 20.23
CA ALA A 31 40.70 -1.70 21.28
C ALA A 31 39.29 -2.13 20.83
N ILE A 32 38.65 -2.89 21.71
CA ILE A 32 37.21 -3.16 21.66
C ILE A 32 36.53 -1.80 21.83
N THR A 33 36.06 -1.22 20.72
CA THR A 33 35.16 -0.07 20.76
C THR A 33 33.89 -0.54 21.44
N GLN A 34 33.69 -0.11 22.68
CA GLN A 34 32.48 -0.35 23.44
C GLN A 34 31.28 0.17 22.62
N GLN A 35 30.40 -0.77 22.27
CA GLN A 35 29.13 -0.49 21.63
C GLN A 35 28.26 0.27 22.65
N PRO A 36 27.78 1.48 22.34
CA PRO A 36 26.95 2.22 23.28
C PRO A 36 25.65 1.44 23.52
N THR A 37 25.44 1.08 24.78
CA THR A 37 24.17 0.55 25.30
C THR A 37 23.01 1.46 24.87
N PRO A 38 21.94 0.93 24.28
CA PRO A 38 20.76 1.72 23.96
C PRO A 38 20.15 2.24 25.27
N SER A 39 20.26 3.55 25.43
CA SER A 39 19.56 4.39 26.41
C SER A 39 18.09 3.99 26.50
N SER A 40 17.63 3.89 27.74
CA SER A 40 16.28 3.56 28.18
C SER A 40 15.19 4.19 27.32
N ALA A 41 14.27 3.34 26.86
CA ALA A 41 13.02 3.69 26.23
C ALA A 41 12.29 4.79 27.01
N GLY A 42 12.12 5.95 26.37
CA GLY A 42 11.17 6.96 26.82
C GLY A 42 9.77 6.37 26.80
N SER A 43 9.06 6.48 27.92
CA SER A 43 7.64 6.13 28.02
C SER A 43 6.86 6.77 26.86
N PRO A 44 6.06 5.99 26.11
CA PRO A 44 5.24 6.53 25.03
C PRO A 44 4.29 7.58 25.62
N ALA A 45 4.37 8.79 25.09
CA ALA A 45 3.48 9.88 25.46
C ALA A 45 2.01 9.41 25.37
N PRO A 46 1.17 9.73 26.37
CA PRO A 46 -0.22 9.29 26.40
C PRO A 46 -0.92 9.79 25.13
N ALA A 47 -1.48 8.85 24.37
CA ALA A 47 -2.20 9.14 23.13
C ALA A 47 -3.25 10.21 23.41
N ALA A 48 -3.12 11.36 22.74
CA ALA A 48 -4.01 12.50 22.87
C ALA A 48 -5.47 12.03 22.74
N GLN A 49 -6.20 12.05 23.83
CA GLN A 49 -7.61 11.68 23.85
C GLN A 49 -8.37 12.74 23.06
N VAL A 50 -8.89 12.36 21.90
CA VAL A 50 -9.75 13.23 21.10
C VAL A 50 -10.96 13.61 21.96
N PRO A 51 -11.19 14.91 22.24
CA PRO A 51 -12.19 15.34 23.21
C PRO A 51 -13.59 14.89 22.81
N ALA A 52 -14.32 14.33 23.78
CA ALA A 52 -15.65 13.74 23.61
C ALA A 52 -16.67 14.70 22.95
N ALA A 53 -16.44 16.02 23.04
CA ALA A 53 -17.25 17.05 22.39
C ALA A 53 -17.23 16.98 20.85
N ILE A 54 -16.10 16.61 20.23
CA ILE A 54 -15.98 16.50 18.75
C ILE A 54 -16.86 15.35 18.24
N ARG A 55 -16.90 14.28 19.02
CA ARG A 55 -17.65 13.05 18.75
C ARG A 55 -19.18 13.24 18.81
N LEU A 56 -19.69 14.10 19.70
CA LEU A 56 -21.12 14.40 19.79
C LEU A 56 -21.58 15.27 18.61
N ARG A 57 -20.79 16.31 18.25
CA ARG A 57 -21.10 17.24 17.15
C ARG A 57 -21.20 16.53 15.80
N ALA A 58 -20.31 15.58 15.53
CA ALA A 58 -20.36 14.77 14.30
C ALA A 58 -21.62 13.88 14.22
N GLY A 59 -22.06 13.32 15.35
CA GLY A 59 -23.28 12.51 15.40
C GLY A 59 -24.55 13.32 15.14
N ILE A 60 -24.64 14.52 15.70
CA ILE A 60 -25.78 15.43 15.50
C ILE A 60 -25.84 15.90 14.04
N ALA A 61 -24.70 16.27 13.45
CA ALA A 61 -24.63 16.64 12.03
C ALA A 61 -25.08 15.50 11.10
N TYR A 62 -24.69 14.26 11.38
CA TYR A 62 -25.14 13.10 10.62
C TYR A 62 -26.65 12.85 10.76
N GLY A 63 -27.18 12.94 11.99
CA GLY A 63 -28.62 12.83 12.24
C GLY A 63 -29.43 13.89 11.49
N LEU A 64 -28.96 15.15 11.50
CA LEU A 64 -29.58 16.24 10.75
C LEU A 64 -29.50 16.03 9.23
N ALA A 65 -28.37 15.53 8.72
CA ALA A 65 -28.22 15.23 7.30
C ALA A 65 -29.19 14.11 6.83
N LEU A 66 -29.36 13.06 7.63
CA LEU A 66 -30.34 12.01 7.34
C LEU A 66 -31.79 12.52 7.41
N LEU A 67 -32.10 13.36 8.40
CA LEU A 67 -33.44 13.93 8.55
C LEU A 67 -33.76 14.90 7.40
N PHE A 68 -32.78 15.70 6.98
CA PHE A 68 -32.92 16.55 5.80
C PHE A 68 -33.14 15.73 4.52
N LEU A 69 -32.37 14.65 4.33
CA LEU A 69 -32.55 13.77 3.17
C LEU A 69 -33.93 13.10 3.17
N ALA A 70 -34.39 12.64 4.33
CA ALA A 70 -35.74 12.10 4.48
C ALA A 70 -36.81 13.16 4.15
N ALA A 71 -36.65 14.39 4.64
CA ALA A 71 -37.57 15.49 4.34
C ALA A 71 -37.63 15.81 2.83
N VAL A 72 -36.48 15.86 2.16
CA VAL A 72 -36.42 16.04 0.69
C VAL A 72 -37.14 14.90 -0.03
N TYR A 73 -36.94 13.66 0.42
CA TYR A 73 -37.59 12.49 -0.16
C TYR A 73 -39.12 12.55 0.00
N PHE A 74 -39.62 12.79 1.21
CA PHE A 74 -41.06 12.93 1.48
C PHE A 74 -41.65 14.14 0.75
N GLY A 75 -40.92 15.25 0.65
CA GLY A 75 -41.34 16.43 -0.10
C GLY A 75 -41.50 16.15 -1.59
N LEU A 76 -40.51 15.47 -2.21
CA LEU A 76 -40.60 15.05 -3.61
C LEU A 76 -41.75 14.06 -3.84
N LEU A 77 -41.94 13.11 -2.94
CA LEU A 77 -43.04 12.15 -3.01
C LEU A 77 -44.41 12.85 -2.94
N THR A 78 -44.55 13.84 -2.06
CA THR A 78 -45.80 14.61 -1.89
C THR A 78 -46.07 15.51 -3.09
N LEU A 79 -45.05 16.21 -3.59
CA LEU A 79 -45.14 17.04 -4.80
C LEU A 79 -45.55 16.18 -6.00
N PHE A 80 -44.93 15.01 -6.13
CA PHE A 80 -45.21 14.07 -7.21
C PHE A 80 -46.62 13.47 -7.10
N SER A 81 -47.05 13.11 -5.89
CA SER A 81 -48.41 12.65 -5.63
C SER A 81 -49.45 13.73 -5.95
N HIS A 82 -49.19 14.99 -5.60
CA HIS A 82 -50.08 16.11 -5.90
C HIS A 82 -50.15 16.39 -7.40
N TRP A 83 -49.00 16.37 -8.08
CA TRP A 83 -48.92 16.51 -9.53
C TRP A 83 -49.70 15.38 -10.26
N LEU A 84 -49.58 14.14 -9.79
CA LEU A 84 -50.38 13.01 -10.32
C LEU A 84 -51.88 13.18 -10.05
N SER A 85 -52.26 13.67 -8.86
CA SER A 85 -53.68 13.84 -8.51
C SER A 85 -54.37 14.91 -9.37
N GLY A 86 -53.63 15.86 -9.92
CA GLY A 86 -54.14 16.89 -10.83
C GLY A 86 -54.41 16.39 -12.25
N GLN A 87 -53.91 15.20 -12.64
CA GLN A 87 -54.17 14.60 -13.94
C GLN A 87 -55.13 13.40 -13.77
N THR A 88 -56.42 13.65 -14.04
CA THR A 88 -57.51 12.71 -14.39
C THR A 88 -57.36 11.23 -14.00
N GLU A 89 -58.28 10.72 -13.16
CA GLU A 89 -58.66 9.31 -12.94
C GLU A 89 -57.54 8.25 -13.06
N VAL A 90 -56.31 8.55 -12.62
CA VAL A 90 -55.27 7.54 -12.56
C VAL A 90 -55.63 6.58 -11.43
N SER A 91 -55.98 5.34 -11.79
CA SER A 91 -56.26 4.27 -10.83
C SER A 91 -55.16 4.18 -9.77
N HIS A 92 -55.55 4.00 -8.51
CA HIS A 92 -54.63 3.89 -7.36
C HIS A 92 -53.48 2.88 -7.60
N GLY A 93 -53.70 1.85 -8.43
CA GLY A 93 -52.66 0.89 -8.83
C GLY A 93 -51.47 1.52 -9.56
N TRP A 94 -51.71 2.51 -10.43
CA TRP A 94 -50.63 3.20 -11.15
C TRP A 94 -49.77 4.07 -10.23
N GLN A 95 -50.36 4.66 -9.19
CA GLN A 95 -49.61 5.40 -8.18
C GLN A 95 -48.65 4.47 -7.43
N PHE A 96 -49.07 3.26 -7.06
CA PHE A 96 -48.20 2.26 -6.44
C PHE A 96 -47.04 1.84 -7.34
N VAL A 97 -47.29 1.59 -8.63
CA VAL A 97 -46.25 1.20 -9.59
C VAL A 97 -45.21 2.31 -9.74
N VAL A 98 -45.64 3.57 -9.84
CA VAL A 98 -44.70 4.68 -9.99
C VAL A 98 -43.90 4.92 -8.71
N ILE A 99 -44.50 4.78 -7.53
CA ILE A 99 -43.76 4.85 -6.25
C ILE A 99 -42.71 3.73 -6.17
N LEU A 100 -43.05 2.51 -6.57
CA LEU A 100 -42.13 1.37 -6.60
C LEU A 100 -40.97 1.63 -7.58
N LEU A 101 -41.28 2.11 -8.79
CA LEU A 101 -40.29 2.44 -9.80
C LEU A 101 -39.36 3.56 -9.34
N LEU A 102 -39.91 4.62 -8.73
CA LEU A 102 -39.14 5.74 -8.19
C LEU A 102 -38.24 5.30 -7.01
N SER A 103 -38.75 4.43 -6.13
CA SER A 103 -37.97 3.85 -5.04
C SER A 103 -36.80 2.99 -5.54
N SER A 104 -37.02 2.25 -6.63
CA SER A 104 -35.98 1.47 -7.30
C SER A 104 -34.95 2.36 -8.00
N LEU A 105 -35.40 3.43 -8.66
CA LEU A 105 -34.52 4.40 -9.33
C LEU A 105 -33.63 5.17 -8.33
N LEU A 106 -34.14 5.39 -7.12
CA LEU A 106 -33.42 6.09 -6.05
C LEU A 106 -32.54 5.17 -5.19
N LEU A 107 -32.64 3.86 -5.36
CA LEU A 107 -31.78 2.88 -4.68
C LEU A 107 -30.28 3.16 -4.88
N PRO A 108 -29.77 3.38 -6.11
CA PRO A 108 -28.37 3.71 -6.32
C PRO A 108 -27.99 4.99 -5.59
N VAL A 109 -28.78 6.07 -5.69
CA VAL A 109 -28.52 7.35 -5.00
C VAL A 109 -28.46 7.16 -3.48
N LYS A 110 -29.36 6.36 -2.91
CA LYS A 110 -29.33 5.97 -1.49
C LYS A 110 -28.03 5.24 -1.15
N THR A 111 -27.59 4.30 -1.97
CA THR A 111 -26.32 3.58 -1.73
C THR A 111 -25.11 4.48 -1.84
N THR A 112 -25.03 5.38 -2.83
CA THR A 112 -23.90 6.31 -3.00
C THR A 112 -23.85 7.33 -1.87
N LEU A 113 -25.00 7.88 -1.45
CA LEU A 113 -25.09 8.77 -0.29
C LEU A 113 -24.74 8.05 1.00
N HIS A 114 -25.21 6.81 1.19
CA HIS A 114 -24.86 6.03 2.38
C HIS A 114 -23.35 5.74 2.43
N HIS A 115 -22.73 5.36 1.32
CA HIS A 115 -21.28 5.16 1.23
C HIS A 115 -20.49 6.46 1.38
N GLY A 116 -20.97 7.56 0.80
CA GLY A 116 -20.36 8.88 0.90
C GLY A 116 -20.42 9.43 2.32
N LEU A 117 -21.60 9.40 2.95
CA LEU A 117 -21.80 9.81 4.33
C LEU A 117 -21.06 8.89 5.31
N ALA A 118 -21.02 7.57 5.06
CA ALA A 118 -20.19 6.65 5.84
C ALA A 118 -18.70 7.00 5.71
N ARG A 119 -18.20 7.32 4.52
CA ARG A 119 -16.80 7.77 4.35
C ARG A 119 -16.51 9.11 5.01
N LEU A 120 -17.46 10.05 4.97
CA LEU A 120 -17.27 11.41 5.50
C LEU A 120 -17.39 11.46 7.02
N PHE A 121 -18.34 10.74 7.61
CA PHE A 121 -18.69 10.80 9.03
C PHE A 121 -18.23 9.58 9.84
N HIS A 122 -17.91 8.45 9.20
CA HIS A 122 -17.33 7.27 9.86
C HIS A 122 -15.84 7.06 9.53
N ARG A 123 -15.13 8.14 9.16
CA ARG A 123 -13.66 8.14 9.05
C ARG A 123 -12.98 7.66 10.34
N ASP A 124 -13.65 7.77 11.50
CA ASP A 124 -13.06 7.50 12.82
C ASP A 124 -13.95 6.80 13.87
N ARG A 125 -15.06 6.12 13.54
CA ARG A 125 -15.84 5.42 14.58
C ARG A 125 -16.22 3.98 14.28
N ALA A 126 -15.80 3.14 15.24
CA ALA A 126 -15.96 1.70 15.32
C ALA A 126 -15.46 0.98 14.06
N THR A 127 -14.24 1.31 13.64
CA THR A 127 -13.46 0.37 12.84
C THR A 127 -13.53 -0.98 13.55
N VAL A 128 -13.50 -2.05 12.78
CA VAL A 128 -13.11 -3.39 13.23
C VAL A 128 -12.00 -3.32 14.29
N ALA A 129 -11.08 -2.34 14.24
CA ALA A 129 -10.11 -2.01 15.28
C ALA A 129 -10.68 -1.72 16.69
N ASP A 130 -11.82 -1.07 16.85
CA ASP A 130 -12.50 -0.81 18.14
C ASP A 130 -13.25 -2.07 18.64
N MET A 131 -13.81 -2.87 17.73
CA MET A 131 -14.38 -4.19 18.07
C MET A 131 -13.26 -5.20 18.42
N LEU A 132 -12.14 -5.18 17.68
CA LEU A 132 -10.92 -5.91 17.96
C LEU A 132 -10.22 -5.39 19.23
N ARG A 133 -10.26 -4.09 19.55
CA ARG A 133 -9.79 -3.55 20.85
C ARG A 133 -10.68 -3.96 22.02
N ARG A 134 -11.97 -4.20 21.78
CA ARG A 134 -12.86 -4.80 22.79
C ARG A 134 -12.65 -6.30 22.92
N LEU A 135 -12.24 -6.99 21.85
CA LEU A 135 -11.89 -8.42 21.85
C LEU A 135 -10.43 -8.70 22.27
N SER A 136 -9.54 -7.70 22.21
CA SER A 136 -8.13 -7.76 22.61
C SER A 136 -7.84 -6.60 23.57
N PRO A 137 -7.79 -6.85 24.90
CA PRO A 137 -7.65 -5.80 25.91
C PRO A 137 -6.25 -5.15 25.98
N THR A 138 -5.34 -5.47 25.05
CA THR A 138 -3.99 -4.90 25.02
C THR A 138 -3.81 -3.98 23.81
N PRO A 139 -3.43 -2.70 24.00
CA PRO A 139 -3.13 -1.77 22.91
C PRO A 139 -1.75 -2.09 22.32
N ALA A 140 -1.57 -3.29 21.79
CA ALA A 140 -0.43 -3.64 20.97
C ALA A 140 -0.74 -3.29 19.51
N ARG A 141 0.23 -2.73 18.79
CA ARG A 141 0.23 -2.76 17.31
C ARG A 141 -0.17 -4.18 16.88
N PRO A 142 -1.04 -4.38 15.88
CA PRO A 142 -1.39 -5.72 15.40
C PRO A 142 -0.15 -6.39 14.82
N THR A 143 0.64 -7.02 15.69
CA THR A 143 1.81 -7.82 15.37
C THR A 143 1.37 -9.07 14.62
N VAL A 144 2.33 -9.78 14.04
CA VAL A 144 2.09 -11.03 13.29
C VAL A 144 1.30 -12.04 14.13
N ASP A 145 1.43 -11.99 15.46
CA ASP A 145 0.76 -12.87 16.43
C ASP A 145 -0.76 -12.62 16.57
N GLY A 146 -1.25 -11.41 16.30
CA GLY A 146 -2.67 -11.07 16.47
C GLY A 146 -3.62 -11.81 15.51
N LEU A 147 -3.12 -12.28 14.36
CA LEU A 147 -3.89 -13.16 13.47
C LEU A 147 -3.99 -14.58 14.02
N ALA A 148 -2.96 -15.07 14.72
CA ALA A 148 -3.02 -16.40 15.30
C ALA A 148 -4.00 -16.51 16.47
N GLU A 149 -4.29 -15.39 17.14
CA GLU A 149 -5.34 -15.31 18.15
C GLU A 149 -6.74 -15.22 17.56
N LEU A 150 -6.87 -14.91 16.27
CA LEU A 150 -8.15 -14.67 15.63
C LEU A 150 -9.05 -15.92 15.60
N PRO A 151 -8.57 -17.12 15.23
CA PRO A 151 -9.37 -18.34 15.37
C PRO A 151 -9.82 -18.59 16.81
N ARG A 152 -9.05 -18.18 17.83
CA ARG A 152 -9.49 -18.25 19.23
C ARG A 152 -10.61 -17.26 19.51
N ALA A 153 -10.45 -15.99 19.12
CA ALA A 153 -11.48 -14.97 19.33
C ALA A 153 -12.81 -15.32 18.65
N VAL A 154 -12.77 -15.80 17.40
CA VAL A 154 -13.96 -16.24 16.66
C VAL A 154 -14.59 -17.48 17.32
N ARG A 155 -13.77 -18.46 17.69
CA ARG A 155 -14.24 -19.67 18.39
C ARG A 155 -14.93 -19.32 19.70
N ASP A 156 -14.34 -18.41 20.48
CA ASP A 156 -14.84 -18.07 21.80
C ASP A 156 -16.10 -17.18 21.71
N ALA A 157 -16.15 -16.25 20.74
CA ALA A 157 -17.33 -15.42 20.48
C ALA A 157 -18.55 -16.25 20.00
N LEU A 158 -18.32 -17.22 19.10
CA LEU A 158 -19.36 -18.07 18.54
C LEU A 158 -19.57 -19.39 19.32
N ARG A 159 -18.86 -19.57 20.45
CA ARG A 159 -18.88 -20.79 21.29
C ARG A 159 -18.68 -22.09 20.50
N LEU A 160 -17.81 -22.05 19.50
CA LEU A 160 -17.52 -23.18 18.62
C LEU A 160 -16.56 -24.17 19.28
N ARG A 161 -16.61 -25.44 18.88
CA ARG A 161 -15.58 -26.43 19.28
C ARG A 161 -14.24 -26.09 18.63
N ALA A 162 -14.29 -25.72 17.35
CA ALA A 162 -13.13 -25.51 16.54
C ALA A 162 -13.34 -24.40 15.51
N VAL A 163 -12.27 -23.67 15.19
CA VAL A 163 -12.22 -22.73 14.07
C VAL A 163 -10.88 -22.88 13.39
N ALA A 164 -10.88 -22.97 12.06
CA ALA A 164 -9.67 -23.01 11.26
C ALA A 164 -9.74 -22.05 10.09
N VAL A 165 -8.60 -21.52 9.69
CA VAL A 165 -8.42 -20.69 8.50
C VAL A 165 -7.55 -21.45 7.53
N ALA A 166 -8.06 -21.69 6.33
CA ALA A 166 -7.32 -22.30 5.24
C ALA A 166 -7.01 -21.27 4.14
N LEU A 167 -5.78 -21.30 3.64
CA LEU A 167 -5.32 -20.46 2.55
C LEU A 167 -5.14 -21.30 1.28
N PRO A 168 -5.43 -20.74 0.09
CA PRO A 168 -5.18 -21.40 -1.17
C PRO A 168 -3.68 -21.47 -1.42
N THR A 169 -3.21 -22.62 -1.89
CA THR A 169 -1.84 -22.92 -2.30
C THR A 169 -1.86 -23.56 -3.69
N PRO A 170 -0.71 -23.63 -4.39
CA PRO A 170 -0.65 -24.27 -5.71
C PRO A 170 -1.13 -25.72 -5.72
N GLU A 171 -0.99 -26.43 -4.59
CA GLU A 171 -1.35 -27.83 -4.41
C GLU A 171 -2.79 -28.03 -3.89
N GLY A 172 -3.53 -26.95 -3.61
CA GLY A 172 -4.87 -27.02 -3.00
C GLY A 172 -5.02 -26.11 -1.78
N TRP A 173 -5.92 -26.44 -0.87
CA TRP A 173 -6.17 -25.65 0.34
C TRP A 173 -5.35 -26.17 1.52
N ARG A 174 -4.65 -25.28 2.22
CA ARG A 174 -3.89 -25.63 3.43
C ARG A 174 -4.40 -24.86 4.64
N ILE A 175 -4.72 -25.57 5.72
CA ILE A 175 -4.99 -24.93 7.01
C ILE A 175 -3.71 -24.25 7.47
N THR A 176 -3.76 -22.97 7.78
CA THR A 176 -2.58 -22.21 8.27
C THR A 176 -2.72 -21.79 9.72
N GLN A 177 -3.96 -21.70 10.21
CA GLN A 177 -4.26 -21.35 11.58
C GLN A 177 -5.46 -22.15 12.06
N ALA A 178 -5.40 -22.66 13.28
CA ALA A 178 -6.51 -23.39 13.86
C ALA A 178 -6.56 -23.22 15.37
N SER A 179 -7.77 -23.23 15.91
CA SER A 179 -8.05 -23.18 17.34
C SER A 179 -9.08 -24.25 17.68
N GLY A 180 -8.81 -25.05 18.71
CA GLY A 180 -9.70 -26.14 19.13
C GLY A 180 -9.83 -27.29 18.12
N CYS A 181 -8.92 -27.40 17.15
CA CYS A 181 -8.97 -28.43 16.11
C CYS A 181 -8.21 -29.73 16.47
N ALA A 182 -7.67 -29.86 17.68
CA ALA A 182 -6.86 -31.01 18.09
C ALA A 182 -7.59 -32.35 17.86
N ASP A 183 -8.83 -32.43 18.34
CA ASP A 183 -9.66 -33.63 18.22
C ASP A 183 -10.11 -33.89 16.76
N LEU A 184 -10.28 -32.82 15.97
CA LEU A 184 -10.77 -32.90 14.60
C LEU A 184 -9.68 -33.25 13.59
N LEU A 185 -8.45 -32.83 13.83
CA LEU A 185 -7.32 -33.06 12.93
C LEU A 185 -6.56 -34.35 13.28
N GLY A 186 -6.87 -34.99 14.42
CA GLY A 186 -6.26 -36.26 14.82
C GLY A 186 -4.74 -36.18 15.05
N SER A 187 -4.21 -34.97 15.23
CA SER A 187 -2.77 -34.73 15.38
C SER A 187 -2.48 -34.04 16.72
N PRO A 188 -1.56 -34.58 17.54
CA PRO A 188 -1.19 -34.03 18.86
C PRO A 188 -0.40 -32.71 18.77
N LEU A 189 -0.13 -32.18 17.57
CA LEU A 189 0.60 -30.92 17.37
C LEU A 189 -0.23 -29.67 17.67
N ALA A 190 -1.54 -29.80 17.91
CA ALA A 190 -2.44 -28.71 18.29
C ALA A 190 -2.45 -28.48 19.82
N GLY A 191 -1.28 -28.23 20.41
CA GLY A 191 -1.20 -27.75 21.79
C GLY A 191 -1.87 -26.36 21.95
N PRO A 192 -2.44 -26.02 23.12
CA PRO A 192 -3.32 -24.86 23.30
C PRO A 192 -2.66 -23.51 23.01
N SER A 193 -1.32 -23.43 22.95
CA SER A 193 -0.57 -22.18 22.80
C SER A 193 0.21 -22.00 21.50
N HIS A 194 0.36 -22.99 20.63
CA HIS A 194 1.21 -22.83 19.46
C HIS A 194 0.43 -22.33 18.24
N ALA A 195 0.55 -21.02 18.02
CA ALA A 195 0.36 -20.32 16.74
C ALA A 195 1.37 -20.79 15.66
N ALA A 196 1.88 -22.01 15.72
CA ALA A 196 2.81 -22.51 14.74
C ALA A 196 2.03 -22.86 13.46
N PRO A 197 2.46 -22.38 12.29
CA PRO A 197 1.85 -22.77 11.03
C PRO A 197 2.08 -24.27 10.85
N PHE A 198 1.05 -25.08 11.07
CA PHE A 198 1.03 -26.47 10.62
C PHE A 198 0.39 -26.51 9.24
N THR A 199 0.81 -27.43 8.38
CA THR A 199 0.24 -27.57 7.04
C THR A 199 -0.38 -28.95 6.92
N THR A 200 -1.70 -28.99 6.74
CA THR A 200 -2.45 -30.22 6.50
C THR A 200 -3.35 -30.01 5.28
N ASP A 201 -3.43 -31.00 4.41
CA ASP A 201 -4.32 -31.01 3.24
C ASP A 201 -5.80 -31.07 3.69
N LEU A 202 -6.64 -30.25 3.08
CA LEU A 202 -8.05 -30.06 3.47
C LEU A 202 -8.97 -31.22 3.05
N THR A 203 -8.59 -31.96 2.01
CA THR A 203 -9.49 -32.90 1.29
C THR A 203 -10.10 -33.98 2.18
N GLY A 204 -9.39 -34.42 3.23
CA GLY A 204 -9.90 -35.42 4.19
C GLY A 204 -10.62 -34.85 5.43
N HIS A 205 -10.51 -33.53 5.69
CA HIS A 205 -10.97 -32.94 6.94
C HIS A 205 -12.25 -32.10 6.82
N LEU A 206 -12.65 -31.72 5.61
CA LEU A 206 -13.84 -30.89 5.37
C LEU A 206 -15.12 -31.48 5.97
N ALA A 207 -15.29 -32.81 5.92
CA ALA A 207 -16.47 -33.50 6.49
C ALA A 207 -16.61 -33.35 8.02
N ARG A 208 -15.54 -32.90 8.71
CA ARG A 208 -15.53 -32.72 10.17
C ARG A 208 -15.89 -31.28 10.60
N PHE A 209 -16.03 -30.36 9.65
CA PHE A 209 -16.46 -28.99 9.90
C PHE A 209 -17.95 -28.85 9.61
N ALA A 210 -18.64 -28.03 10.41
CA ALA A 210 -20.07 -27.77 10.26
C ALA A 210 -20.35 -26.80 9.10
N ALA A 211 -19.45 -25.86 8.85
CA ALA A 211 -19.56 -24.93 7.74
C ALA A 211 -18.17 -24.53 7.22
N ALA A 212 -18.10 -24.24 5.92
CA ALA A 212 -16.95 -23.64 5.27
C ALA A 212 -17.41 -22.37 4.55
N ILE A 213 -16.90 -21.22 4.99
CA ILE A 213 -17.29 -19.93 4.44
C ILE A 213 -16.13 -19.35 3.61
N PRO A 214 -16.33 -19.13 2.29
CA PRO A 214 -15.29 -18.57 1.44
C PRO A 214 -15.11 -17.08 1.71
N MET A 215 -13.87 -16.68 1.96
CA MET A 215 -13.45 -15.28 1.98
C MET A 215 -13.10 -14.84 0.56
N ARG A 216 -13.94 -14.01 -0.04
CA ARG A 216 -13.70 -13.48 -1.38
C ARG A 216 -13.14 -12.05 -1.32
N LEU A 217 -12.17 -11.77 -2.19
CA LEU A 217 -11.67 -10.44 -2.51
C LEU A 217 -11.66 -10.34 -4.04
N ASP A 218 -12.41 -9.40 -4.60
CA ASP A 218 -12.53 -9.17 -6.05
C ASP A 218 -12.80 -10.48 -6.82
N GLU A 219 -13.86 -11.21 -6.42
CA GLU A 219 -14.27 -12.53 -6.95
C GLU A 219 -13.30 -13.70 -6.71
N ARG A 220 -12.09 -13.45 -6.21
CA ARG A 220 -11.13 -14.50 -5.88
C ARG A 220 -11.28 -14.95 -4.45
N THR A 221 -11.38 -16.25 -4.21
CA THR A 221 -11.38 -16.78 -2.84
C THR A 221 -9.96 -16.74 -2.29
N VAL A 222 -9.72 -15.86 -1.31
CA VAL A 222 -8.40 -15.63 -0.71
C VAL A 222 -8.17 -16.53 0.50
N ALA A 223 -9.24 -16.97 1.17
CA ALA A 223 -9.18 -17.87 2.31
C ALA A 223 -10.51 -18.62 2.48
N LEU A 224 -10.50 -19.71 3.24
CA LEU A 224 -11.69 -20.42 3.72
C LEU A 224 -11.69 -20.37 5.24
N LEU A 225 -12.79 -19.90 5.82
CA LEU A 225 -13.03 -20.02 7.26
C LEU A 225 -13.84 -21.29 7.52
N LEU A 226 -13.25 -22.21 8.26
CA LEU A 226 -13.86 -23.48 8.62
C LEU A 226 -14.37 -23.39 10.05
N LEU A 227 -15.67 -23.58 10.22
CA LEU A 227 -16.35 -23.54 11.50
C LEU A 227 -16.64 -24.97 11.94
N GLY A 228 -16.09 -25.37 13.09
CA GLY A 228 -16.41 -26.65 13.71
C GLY A 228 -17.82 -26.64 14.28
N ALA A 229 -18.31 -27.83 14.65
CA ALA A 229 -19.60 -27.94 15.32
C ALA A 229 -19.66 -27.07 16.59
N PRO A 230 -20.82 -26.48 16.92
CA PRO A 230 -21.01 -25.75 18.17
C PRO A 230 -20.79 -26.67 19.38
N ARG A 231 -20.39 -26.10 20.52
CA ARG A 231 -20.13 -26.87 21.74
C ARG A 231 -21.37 -27.57 22.27
N ALA A 232 -22.52 -26.91 22.16
CA ALA A 232 -23.84 -27.48 22.40
C ALA A 232 -24.41 -28.04 21.09
N ALA A 233 -25.24 -29.09 21.15
CA ALA A 233 -25.92 -29.70 20.00
C ALA A 233 -27.02 -28.81 19.37
N VAL A 234 -26.78 -27.49 19.33
CA VAL A 234 -27.67 -26.48 18.78
C VAL A 234 -27.21 -26.19 17.35
N PRO A 235 -28.08 -26.27 16.33
CA PRO A 235 -27.71 -25.93 14.97
C PRO A 235 -27.26 -24.45 14.88
N LEU A 236 -26.32 -24.16 13.97
CA LEU A 236 -25.90 -22.78 13.69
C LEU A 236 -27.11 -21.96 13.24
N THR A 237 -27.29 -20.80 13.87
CA THR A 237 -28.39 -19.89 13.54
C THR A 237 -28.00 -18.95 12.40
N ALA A 238 -29.00 -18.34 11.74
CA ALA A 238 -28.75 -17.30 10.73
C ALA A 238 -27.95 -16.11 11.29
N PHE A 239 -28.10 -15.81 12.58
CA PHE A 239 -27.35 -14.77 13.27
C PHE A 239 -25.86 -15.11 13.36
N ASP A 240 -25.51 -16.36 13.69
CA ASP A 240 -24.12 -16.82 13.74
C ASP A 240 -23.45 -16.69 12.36
N LEU A 241 -24.21 -16.95 11.30
CA LEU A 241 -23.74 -16.79 9.93
C LEU A 241 -23.50 -15.32 9.57
N GLN A 242 -24.38 -14.40 9.98
CA GLN A 242 -24.19 -12.96 9.79
C GLN A 242 -22.97 -12.41 10.55
N VAL A 243 -22.77 -12.87 11.80
CA VAL A 243 -21.59 -12.49 12.59
C VAL A 243 -20.32 -13.01 11.94
N ALA A 244 -20.34 -14.25 11.44
CA ALA A 244 -19.23 -14.80 10.68
C ALA A 244 -18.96 -13.97 9.41
N GLU A 245 -19.98 -13.56 8.67
CA GLU A 245 -19.84 -12.70 7.48
C GLU A 245 -19.21 -11.35 7.79
N MET A 246 -19.65 -10.67 8.86
CA MET A 246 -19.02 -9.41 9.28
C MET A 246 -17.55 -9.62 9.67
N LEU A 247 -17.25 -10.71 10.40
CA LEU A 247 -15.87 -11.05 10.75
C LEU A 247 -15.03 -11.34 9.51
N LEU A 248 -15.59 -12.02 8.51
CA LEU A 248 -14.92 -12.28 7.23
C LEU A 248 -14.61 -10.99 6.47
N LEU A 249 -15.57 -10.06 6.40
CA LEU A 249 -15.37 -8.74 5.79
C LEU A 249 -14.27 -7.95 6.52
N SER A 250 -14.25 -8.06 7.84
CA SER A 250 -13.25 -7.42 8.68
C SER A 250 -11.84 -7.98 8.43
N MET A 251 -11.75 -9.29 8.24
CA MET A 251 -10.50 -9.99 7.96
C MET A 251 -10.00 -9.74 6.55
N SER A 252 -10.89 -9.72 5.54
CA SER A 252 -10.48 -9.42 4.16
C SER A 252 -9.86 -8.03 4.06
N GLY A 253 -10.42 -7.04 4.77
CA GLY A 253 -9.83 -5.70 4.88
C GLY A 253 -8.44 -5.70 5.54
N LEU A 254 -8.25 -6.48 6.61
CA LEU A 254 -6.94 -6.61 7.27
C LEU A 254 -5.90 -7.30 6.38
N ILE A 255 -6.28 -8.37 5.69
CA ILE A 255 -5.41 -9.10 4.75
C ILE A 255 -5.02 -8.18 3.58
N ALA A 256 -5.99 -7.49 2.98
CA ALA A 256 -5.74 -6.55 1.89
C ALA A 256 -4.81 -5.41 2.33
N CYS A 257 -5.02 -4.86 3.54
CA CYS A 257 -4.15 -3.83 4.11
C CYS A 257 -2.71 -4.34 4.29
N ARG A 258 -2.53 -5.57 4.81
CA ARG A 258 -1.19 -6.18 4.95
C ARG A 258 -0.52 -6.46 3.61
N GLN A 259 -1.26 -6.97 2.63
CA GLN A 259 -0.74 -7.17 1.27
C GLN A 259 -0.32 -5.83 0.65
N GLY A 260 -1.11 -4.77 0.86
CA GLY A 260 -0.75 -3.41 0.47
C GLY A 260 0.53 -2.93 1.14
N GLN A 261 0.67 -3.11 2.46
CA GLN A 261 1.89 -2.75 3.20
C GLN A 261 3.12 -3.52 2.73
N ALA A 262 2.99 -4.83 2.46
CA ALA A 262 4.08 -5.64 1.94
C ALA A 262 4.53 -5.15 0.55
N ARG A 263 3.58 -4.86 -0.34
CA ARG A 263 3.86 -4.25 -1.66
C ARG A 263 4.54 -2.89 -1.51
N HIS A 264 4.07 -2.04 -0.60
CA HIS A 264 4.70 -0.76 -0.34
C HIS A 264 6.12 -0.90 0.21
N ALA A 265 6.39 -1.90 1.06
CA ALA A 265 7.72 -2.17 1.57
C ALA A 265 8.67 -2.62 0.45
N THR A 266 8.22 -3.51 -0.46
CA THR A 266 9.02 -3.93 -1.62
C THR A 266 9.31 -2.76 -2.56
N THR A 267 8.29 -1.95 -2.89
CA THR A 267 8.48 -0.77 -3.75
C THR A 267 9.41 0.26 -3.11
N ARG A 268 9.32 0.49 -1.79
CA ARG A 268 10.26 1.38 -1.09
C ARG A 268 11.69 0.84 -1.11
N ALA A 269 11.89 -0.46 -0.93
CA ALA A 269 13.21 -1.06 -1.01
C ALA A 269 13.81 -0.90 -2.42
N GLU A 270 12.99 -1.06 -3.46
CA GLU A 270 13.40 -0.87 -4.85
C GLU A 270 13.73 0.59 -5.18
N LEU A 271 12.90 1.54 -4.74
CA LEU A 271 13.21 2.97 -4.86
C LEU A 271 14.52 3.33 -4.16
N THR A 272 14.73 2.84 -2.94
CA THR A 272 15.99 3.06 -2.20
C THR A 272 17.20 2.49 -2.96
N ARG A 273 17.03 1.32 -3.60
CA ARG A 273 18.07 0.70 -4.44
C ARG A 273 18.35 1.53 -5.70
N LEU A 274 17.33 2.08 -6.34
CA LEU A 274 17.50 2.93 -7.52
C LEU A 274 18.15 4.26 -7.15
N ASP A 275 17.76 4.88 -6.04
CA ASP A 275 18.37 6.12 -5.56
C ASP A 275 19.84 5.92 -5.21
N THR A 276 20.19 4.83 -4.54
CA THR A 276 21.60 4.50 -4.25
C THR A 276 22.39 4.24 -5.53
N HIS A 277 21.80 3.59 -6.54
CA HIS A 277 22.43 3.39 -7.83
C HIS A 277 22.65 4.71 -8.59
N LEU A 278 21.66 5.60 -8.61
CA LEU A 278 21.76 6.93 -9.21
C LEU A 278 22.79 7.81 -8.49
N ALA A 279 22.84 7.74 -7.16
CA ALA A 279 23.86 8.43 -6.38
C ALA A 279 25.26 7.92 -6.74
N GLY A 280 25.44 6.60 -6.89
CA GLY A 280 26.69 6.00 -7.35
C GLY A 280 27.10 6.45 -8.74
N LEU A 281 26.15 6.50 -9.69
CA LEU A 281 26.41 7.02 -11.04
C LEU A 281 26.76 8.50 -11.04
N ARG A 282 26.05 9.33 -10.26
CA ARG A 282 26.38 10.76 -10.10
C ARG A 282 27.77 10.93 -9.50
N GLN A 283 28.14 10.13 -8.51
CA GLN A 283 29.47 10.18 -7.92
C GLN A 283 30.54 9.71 -8.91
N ALA A 284 30.30 8.66 -9.69
CA ALA A 284 31.22 8.20 -10.74
C ALA A 284 31.40 9.25 -11.86
N LEU A 285 30.32 9.91 -12.27
CA LEU A 285 30.34 10.99 -13.26
C LEU A 285 30.99 12.27 -12.71
N GLY A 286 30.73 12.62 -11.45
CA GLY A 286 31.27 13.82 -10.81
C GLY A 286 32.72 13.69 -10.34
N ALA A 287 33.15 12.50 -9.92
CA ALA A 287 34.53 12.22 -9.48
C ALA A 287 35.47 11.84 -10.64
N GLY A 288 34.93 11.51 -11.80
CA GLY A 288 35.72 11.23 -13.00
C GLY A 288 36.20 12.50 -13.71
N THR A 289 37.42 12.46 -14.25
CA THR A 289 37.93 13.47 -15.20
C THR A 289 36.99 13.70 -16.38
N PHE A 290 36.15 12.71 -16.72
CA PHE A 290 35.11 12.81 -17.73
C PHE A 290 34.06 13.88 -17.42
N GLY A 291 33.56 13.98 -16.18
CA GLY A 291 32.57 15.00 -15.81
C GLY A 291 33.14 16.40 -15.88
N ALA A 292 34.39 16.58 -15.45
CA ALA A 292 35.10 17.85 -15.55
C ALA A 292 35.41 18.23 -17.01
N ALA A 293 35.91 17.29 -17.81
CA ALA A 293 36.20 17.50 -19.23
C ALA A 293 34.93 17.79 -20.04
N ALA A 294 33.88 16.98 -19.87
CA ALA A 294 32.59 17.20 -20.53
C ALA A 294 31.94 18.52 -20.10
N LYS A 295 31.99 18.88 -18.81
CA LYS A 295 31.54 20.22 -18.35
C LYS A 295 32.34 21.34 -19.01
N HIS A 296 33.66 21.18 -19.15
CA HIS A 296 34.52 22.21 -19.73
C HIS A 296 34.26 22.37 -21.24
N GLU A 297 34.18 21.27 -21.99
CA GLU A 297 33.88 21.30 -23.43
C GLU A 297 32.47 21.82 -23.70
N LEU A 298 31.45 21.35 -22.95
CA LEU A 298 30.07 21.82 -23.10
C LEU A 298 29.93 23.29 -22.74
N ARG A 299 30.63 23.76 -21.70
CA ARG A 299 30.64 25.18 -21.34
C ARG A 299 31.15 26.03 -22.51
N SER A 300 32.26 25.64 -23.14
CA SER A 300 32.84 26.41 -24.24
C SER A 300 31.88 26.48 -25.44
N ALA A 301 31.28 25.35 -25.84
CA ALA A 301 30.30 25.31 -26.92
C ALA A 301 29.02 26.12 -26.60
N LEU A 302 28.48 25.99 -25.38
CA LEU A 302 27.28 26.71 -24.97
C LEU A 302 27.50 28.22 -24.86
N THR A 303 28.65 28.68 -24.33
CA THR A 303 28.98 30.11 -24.31
C THR A 303 29.04 30.69 -25.72
N LEU A 304 29.52 29.90 -26.69
CA LEU A 304 29.58 30.32 -28.09
C LEU A 304 28.17 30.44 -28.70
N ILE A 305 27.29 29.47 -28.42
CA ILE A 305 25.87 29.51 -28.82
C ILE A 305 25.15 30.71 -28.19
N VAL A 306 25.32 30.95 -26.89
CA VAL A 306 24.73 32.11 -26.19
C VAL A 306 25.19 33.41 -26.85
N GLY A 307 26.50 33.58 -27.06
CA GLY A 307 27.03 34.79 -27.70
C GLY A 307 26.51 34.98 -29.14
N HIS A 308 26.38 33.92 -29.92
CA HIS A 308 25.82 34.02 -31.28
C HIS A 308 24.33 34.35 -31.25
N ALA A 309 23.58 33.78 -30.30
CA ALA A 309 22.16 34.06 -30.14
C ALA A 309 21.93 35.52 -29.69
N GLU A 310 22.76 36.06 -28.78
CA GLU A 310 22.72 37.48 -28.37
C GLU A 310 22.96 38.39 -29.57
N LEU A 311 24.01 38.15 -30.35
CA LEU A 311 24.30 38.97 -31.53
C LEU A 311 23.16 38.94 -32.57
N LEU A 312 22.46 37.81 -32.69
CA LEU A 312 21.30 37.69 -33.57
C LEU A 312 20.09 38.45 -33.02
N VAL A 313 19.81 38.34 -31.72
CA VAL A 313 18.70 39.04 -31.05
C VAL A 313 18.90 40.56 -31.06
N ASP A 314 20.13 41.03 -30.87
CA ASP A 314 20.49 42.46 -30.90
C ASP A 314 20.41 43.07 -32.30
N GLY A 315 20.15 42.27 -33.34
CA GLY A 315 20.00 42.75 -34.71
C GLY A 315 21.32 43.12 -35.41
N ASN A 316 22.47 42.67 -34.87
CA ASN A 316 23.79 42.97 -35.46
C ASN A 316 23.98 42.35 -36.86
N TYR A 317 23.13 41.40 -37.26
CA TYR A 317 23.11 40.78 -38.59
C TYR A 317 21.92 41.24 -39.47
N GLY A 318 21.25 42.33 -39.07
CA GLY A 318 20.06 42.84 -39.76
C GLY A 318 18.76 42.38 -39.09
N ALA A 319 17.63 42.92 -39.58
CA ALA A 319 16.31 42.62 -39.03
C ALA A 319 15.91 41.17 -39.34
N LEU A 320 15.74 40.36 -38.29
CA LEU A 320 15.23 39.00 -38.38
C LEU A 320 13.70 39.00 -38.53
N GLU A 321 13.20 37.97 -39.19
CA GLU A 321 11.76 37.71 -39.24
C GLU A 321 11.22 37.46 -37.80
N PRO A 322 10.06 38.02 -37.41
CA PRO A 322 9.56 37.93 -36.03
C PRO A 322 9.35 36.50 -35.51
N ALA A 323 9.14 35.53 -36.40
CA ALA A 323 9.05 34.11 -36.03
C ALA A 323 10.43 33.53 -35.67
N LEU A 324 11.49 33.90 -36.39
CA LEU A 324 12.86 33.48 -36.13
C LEU A 324 13.42 34.10 -34.84
N SER A 325 13.12 35.38 -34.57
CA SER A 325 13.52 36.07 -33.32
C SER A 325 13.09 35.28 -32.09
N ARG A 326 11.83 34.86 -32.05
CA ARG A 326 11.28 34.09 -30.91
C ARG A 326 11.98 32.75 -30.68
N HIS A 327 12.37 32.06 -31.75
CA HIS A 327 13.10 30.80 -31.62
C HIS A 327 14.52 31.03 -31.10
N ILE A 328 15.19 32.09 -31.57
CA ILE A 328 16.54 32.44 -31.14
C ILE A 328 16.56 32.87 -29.67
N GLU A 329 15.58 33.67 -29.22
CA GLU A 329 15.39 34.03 -27.80
C GLU A 329 15.16 32.79 -26.92
N THR A 330 14.41 31.80 -27.42
CA THR A 330 14.19 30.54 -26.71
C THR A 330 15.49 29.75 -26.58
N ILE A 331 16.27 29.65 -27.67
CA ILE A 331 17.57 28.99 -27.68
C ILE A 331 18.54 29.69 -26.73
N HIS A 332 18.57 31.03 -26.74
CA HIS A 332 19.39 31.83 -25.83
C HIS A 332 19.04 31.54 -24.37
N THR A 333 17.77 31.66 -24.00
CA THR A 333 17.29 31.44 -22.61
C THR A 333 17.60 30.02 -22.12
N GLN A 334 17.40 29.01 -22.98
CA GLN A 334 17.67 27.61 -22.65
C GLN A 334 19.17 27.33 -22.50
N ALA A 335 19.98 27.87 -23.41
CA ALA A 335 21.44 27.73 -23.35
C ALA A 335 22.00 28.43 -22.11
N GLU A 336 21.50 29.61 -21.76
CA GLU A 336 21.89 30.32 -20.54
C GLU A 336 21.53 29.53 -19.27
N SER A 337 20.33 28.95 -19.21
CA SER A 337 19.91 28.07 -18.10
C SER A 337 20.79 26.82 -17.98
N LEU A 338 21.19 26.22 -19.09
CA LEU A 338 22.13 25.09 -19.13
C LEU A 338 23.52 25.48 -18.65
N VAL A 339 24.02 26.66 -19.05
CA VAL A 339 25.30 27.20 -18.57
C VAL A 339 25.24 27.45 -17.07
N GLN A 340 24.17 28.04 -16.56
CA GLN A 340 23.98 28.29 -15.12
C GLN A 340 23.87 26.99 -14.31
N THR A 341 23.26 25.93 -14.84
CA THR A 341 23.20 24.62 -14.16
C THR A 341 24.52 23.86 -14.22
N LEU A 342 25.31 24.03 -15.29
CA LEU A 342 26.64 23.43 -15.42
C LEU A 342 27.70 24.12 -14.54
N ILE A 343 27.62 25.45 -14.41
CA ILE A 343 28.57 26.31 -13.68
C ILE A 343 28.14 26.55 -12.23
N GLY A 344 26.83 26.57 -11.95
CA GLY A 344 26.28 26.89 -10.66
C GLY A 344 26.83 25.97 -9.56
N PRO A 345 27.09 26.50 -8.36
CA PRO A 345 27.56 25.69 -7.25
C PRO A 345 26.57 24.56 -7.04
N ASP A 346 27.08 23.33 -6.95
CA ASP A 346 26.27 22.13 -6.75
C ASP A 346 25.25 22.43 -5.64
N PRO A 347 23.93 22.40 -5.91
CA PRO A 347 22.93 22.75 -4.90
C PRO A 347 23.06 21.87 -3.65
N ALA A 348 23.68 20.68 -3.77
CA ALA A 348 24.06 19.83 -2.65
C ALA A 348 25.11 20.47 -1.72
N ALA A 349 26.06 21.25 -2.26
CA ALA A 349 27.09 21.94 -1.48
C ALA A 349 26.51 23.07 -0.61
N ARG A 350 25.39 23.69 -1.01
CA ARG A 350 24.70 24.71 -0.18
C ARG A 350 24.01 24.12 1.05
N HIS A 351 23.60 22.85 1.00
CA HIS A 351 22.94 22.20 2.14
C HIS A 351 23.88 21.70 3.23
N VAL A 352 25.18 21.55 2.93
CA VAL A 352 26.19 21.13 3.92
C VAL A 352 26.80 22.33 4.66
N ALA A 353 26.86 23.51 4.02
CA ALA A 353 27.41 24.73 4.64
C ALA A 353 26.43 25.46 5.58
N GLY A 354 25.18 24.98 5.70
CA GLY A 354 24.12 25.57 6.52
C GLY A 354 23.75 24.77 7.78
N ARG A 355 24.64 23.89 8.27
CA ARG A 355 24.47 23.16 9.54
C ARG A 355 25.63 23.40 10.49
#